data_AF-A0A0M0JLL9-F1
#
_entry.id   AF-A0A0M0JLL9-F1
#
_cell.length_a   1.000
_cell.length_b   1.000
_cell.length_c   1.000
_cell.angle_alpha   90.00
_cell.angle_beta   90.00
_cell.angle_gamma   90.00
#
_symmetry.space_group_name_H-M   'P 1'
#
loop_
_entity.id
_entity.type
_entity.pdbx_description
1 polymer ?
#
loop_
_entity_poly.entity_id
_entity_poly.type
_entity_poly.pdbx_seq_one_letter_code
_entity_poly.pdbx_strand_id
1 'polypeptide(L)'
;MEVVWKSSMGEAGRLQSNTVQRKLPVVRGVEIHLISAPSEVHLETPFEIVISVANTSSSEMQLQLMASTMLPPAPAAIVVEGVCTRNLGTFRPNSSQSVTIRMLAIETGMHRVTGLQLIDVLSEQVHEVGSLADIFVLGHRE
;
A
#
# COMPACT_ATOMS: atom_id res chain seq x y z
N MET A 1 34.15 4.12 4.20
CA MET A 1 35.10 3.19 4.86
C MET A 1 36.27 2.99 3.91
N GLU A 2 37.49 2.87 4.43
CA GLU A 2 38.69 2.74 3.61
C GLU A 2 39.47 1.49 4.02
N VAL A 3 39.79 0.65 3.04
CA VAL A 3 40.60 -0.55 3.23
C VAL A 3 41.86 -0.40 2.39
N VAL A 4 43.02 -0.58 3.02
CA VAL A 4 44.32 -0.56 2.35
C VAL A 4 44.98 -1.93 2.56
N TRP A 5 45.57 -2.49 1.51
CA TRP A 5 46.35 -3.72 1.59
C TRP A 5 47.63 -3.62 0.76
N LYS A 6 48.57 -4.52 1.02
CA LYS A 6 49.76 -4.71 0.19
C LYS A 6 49.75 -6.12 -0.39
N SER A 7 50.02 -6.24 -1.69
CA SER A 7 50.19 -7.53 -2.35
C SER A 7 51.52 -8.18 -1.93
N SER A 8 51.64 -9.49 -2.13
CA SER A 8 52.87 -10.24 -1.85
C SER A 8 54.07 -9.75 -2.68
N MET A 9 53.85 -9.00 -3.76
CA MET A 9 54.88 -8.39 -4.60
C MET A 9 55.14 -6.90 -4.27
N GLY A 10 54.54 -6.37 -3.19
CA GLY A 10 54.82 -5.03 -2.67
C GLY A 10 53.93 -3.90 -3.21
N GLU A 11 52.93 -4.21 -4.04
CA GLU A 11 52.00 -3.22 -4.58
C GLU A 11 50.92 -2.86 -3.55
N ALA A 12 50.65 -1.57 -3.34
CA ALA A 12 49.65 -1.11 -2.39
C ALA A 12 48.32 -0.85 -3.10
N GLY A 13 47.26 -1.51 -2.64
CA GLY A 13 45.87 -1.29 -3.08
C GLY A 13 45.09 -0.49 -2.05
N ARG A 14 44.20 0.40 -2.51
CA ARG A 14 43.28 1.17 -1.67
C ARG A 14 41.87 1.04 -2.23
N LEU A 15 40.93 0.63 -1.39
CA LEU A 15 39.51 0.58 -1.71
C LEU A 15 38.75 1.52 -0.77
N GLN A 16 38.12 2.52 -1.37
CA GLN A 16 37.23 3.43 -0.67
C GLN A 16 35.79 3.01 -1.00
N SER A 17 35.06 2.53 -0.01
CA SER A 17 33.63 2.27 -0.15
C SER A 17 32.83 3.46 0.40
N ASN A 18 31.83 3.87 -0.38
CA ASN A 18 30.82 4.80 0.08
C ASN A 18 30.08 4.19 1.26
N THR A 19 29.88 4.98 2.31
CA THR A 19 29.12 4.56 3.48
C THR A 19 27.66 4.36 3.08
N VAL A 20 27.14 3.14 3.21
CA VAL A 20 25.72 2.88 2.98
C VAL A 20 24.95 3.52 4.14
N GLN A 21 24.37 4.69 3.89
CA GLN A 21 23.42 5.28 4.82
C GLN A 21 22.14 4.44 4.76
N ARG A 22 21.95 3.57 5.74
CA ARG A 22 20.68 2.89 5.95
C ARG A 22 19.66 3.97 6.31
N LYS A 23 18.78 4.34 5.37
CA LYS A 23 17.55 5.03 5.73
C LYS A 23 16.82 4.13 6.72
N LEU A 24 16.74 4.55 7.97
CA LEU A 24 15.80 3.95 8.92
C LEU A 24 14.43 3.99 8.23
N PRO A 25 13.68 2.88 8.18
CA PRO A 25 12.31 2.92 7.69
C PRO A 25 11.60 4.06 8.43
N VAL A 26 11.01 4.99 7.69
CA VAL A 26 10.07 5.93 8.30
C VAL A 26 8.98 5.04 8.86
N VAL A 27 8.93 4.90 10.19
CA VAL A 27 7.89 4.12 10.86
C VAL A 27 6.59 4.84 10.59
N ARG A 28 5.88 4.42 9.55
CA ARG A 28 4.50 4.84 9.31
C ARG A 28 3.72 4.17 10.43
N GLY A 29 3.06 4.95 11.28
CA GLY A 29 2.30 4.43 12.43
C GLY A 29 1.14 3.50 12.05
N VAL A 30 0.87 3.35 10.75
CA VAL A 30 -0.07 2.40 10.18
C VAL A 30 0.62 1.58 9.10
N GLU A 31 0.48 0.26 9.18
CA GLU A 31 0.90 -0.70 8.16
C GLU A 31 -0.31 -1.31 7.46
N ILE A 32 -0.17 -1.57 6.16
CA ILE A 32 -1.23 -2.12 5.32
C ILE A 32 -0.66 -3.25 4.49
N HIS A 33 -1.33 -4.39 4.50
CA HIS A 33 -0.94 -5.58 3.75
C HIS A 33 -2.12 -6.14 2.97
N LEU A 34 -1.89 -6.51 1.71
CA LEU A 34 -2.87 -7.30 0.97
C LEU A 34 -2.93 -8.71 1.57
N ILE A 35 -4.14 -9.16 1.93
CA ILE A 35 -4.41 -10.55 2.34
C ILE A 35 -4.85 -11.37 1.13
N SER A 36 -5.81 -10.86 0.36
CA SER A 36 -6.31 -11.55 -0.83
C SER A 36 -6.87 -10.58 -1.86
N ALA A 37 -6.61 -10.85 -3.13
CA ALA A 37 -7.26 -10.24 -4.28
C ALA A 37 -7.44 -11.28 -5.39
N PRO A 38 -8.49 -11.19 -6.20
CA PRO A 38 -8.59 -11.97 -7.43
C PRO A 38 -7.51 -11.52 -8.42
N SER A 39 -6.91 -12.47 -9.15
CA SER A 39 -6.00 -12.16 -10.25
C SER A 39 -6.74 -11.73 -11.52
N GLU A 40 -7.99 -12.20 -11.68
CA GLU A 40 -8.83 -11.94 -12.85
C GLU A 40 -10.26 -11.60 -12.39
N VAL A 41 -10.85 -10.58 -13.02
CA VAL A 41 -12.24 -10.14 -12.77
C VAL A 41 -12.93 -9.80 -14.10
N HIS A 42 -14.26 -9.71 -14.09
CA HIS A 42 -15.02 -9.26 -15.26
C HIS A 42 -15.37 -7.78 -15.14
N LEU A 43 -15.39 -7.09 -16.28
CA LEU A 43 -15.87 -5.72 -16.38
C LEU A 43 -17.27 -5.59 -15.74
N GLU A 44 -17.49 -4.50 -15.00
CA GLU A 44 -18.76 -4.17 -14.35
C GLU A 44 -19.32 -5.26 -13.41
N THR A 45 -18.48 -6.20 -12.98
CA THR A 45 -18.84 -7.23 -12.00
C THR A 45 -18.16 -6.93 -10.67
N PRO A 46 -18.92 -6.75 -9.57
CA PRO A 46 -18.34 -6.49 -8.26
C PRO A 46 -17.43 -7.63 -7.80
N PHE A 47 -16.30 -7.28 -7.21
CA PHE A 47 -15.36 -8.21 -6.60
C PHE A 47 -14.83 -7.67 -5.28
N GLU A 48 -14.25 -8.54 -4.47
CA GLU A 48 -13.75 -8.18 -3.15
C GLU A 48 -12.24 -8.37 -3.05
N ILE A 49 -11.60 -7.44 -2.33
CA ILE A 49 -10.24 -7.60 -1.83
C ILE A 49 -10.25 -7.55 -0.31
N VAL A 50 -9.28 -8.20 0.30
CA VAL A 50 -9.10 -8.20 1.75
C VAL A 50 -7.72 -7.63 2.05
N ILE A 51 -7.69 -6.62 2.92
CA ILE A 51 -6.45 -6.03 3.44
C ILE A 51 -6.36 -6.20 4.95
N SER A 52 -5.15 -6.31 5.47
CA SER A 52 -4.84 -6.15 6.89
C SER A 52 -4.44 -4.71 7.12
N VAL A 53 -5.07 -4.03 8.08
CA VAL A 53 -4.67 -2.72 8.57
C VAL A 53 -4.14 -2.90 9.99
N ALA A 54 -2.93 -2.43 10.26
CA ALA A 54 -2.27 -2.56 11.56
C ALA A 54 -1.84 -1.19 12.10
N ASN A 55 -2.19 -0.88 13.33
CA ASN A 55 -1.63 0.25 14.06
C ASN A 55 -0.30 -0.19 14.69
N THR A 56 0.81 0.32 14.17
CA THR A 56 2.17 0.05 14.65
C THR A 56 2.71 1.15 15.56
N SER A 57 1.88 2.14 15.89
CA SER A 57 2.22 3.21 16.80
C SER A 57 2.04 2.81 18.27
N SER A 58 2.56 3.63 19.18
CA SER A 58 2.37 3.49 20.63
C SER A 58 1.03 4.04 21.13
N SER A 59 0.23 4.65 20.26
CA SER A 59 -0.99 5.37 20.62
C SER A 59 -2.22 4.72 19.97
N GLU A 60 -3.38 4.92 20.55
CA GLU A 60 -4.65 4.53 19.93
C GLU A 60 -4.96 5.41 18.71
N MET A 61 -5.56 4.82 17.67
CA MET A 61 -5.96 5.51 16.44
C MET A 61 -7.43 5.25 16.12
N GLN A 62 -8.11 6.20 15.50
CA GLN A 62 -9.43 5.99 14.91
C GLN A 62 -9.34 6.10 13.40
N LEU A 63 -9.34 4.96 12.72
CA LEU A 63 -9.06 4.90 11.29
C LEU A 63 -10.34 4.93 10.46
N GLN A 64 -10.30 5.75 9.41
CA GLN A 64 -11.27 5.79 8.32
C GLN A 64 -10.59 5.41 7.01
N LEU A 65 -11.19 4.49 6.26
CA LEU A 65 -10.80 4.20 4.89
C LEU A 65 -11.49 5.19 3.96
N MET A 66 -10.73 5.82 3.08
CA MET A 66 -11.24 6.71 2.04
C MET A 66 -10.76 6.28 0.66
N ALA A 67 -11.65 6.24 -0.32
CA ALA A 67 -11.33 6.02 -1.72
C ALA A 67 -11.03 7.36 -2.39
N SER A 68 -9.79 7.54 -2.82
CA SER A 68 -9.33 8.69 -3.62
C SER A 68 -9.36 8.41 -5.12
N THR A 69 -9.87 7.25 -5.56
CA THR A 69 -10.02 6.83 -6.98
C THR A 69 -10.84 7.78 -7.86
N MET A 70 -11.47 8.81 -7.28
CA MET A 70 -12.25 9.84 -7.98
C MET A 70 -11.49 11.17 -8.15
N LEU A 71 -10.24 11.30 -7.70
CA LEU A 71 -9.47 12.54 -7.77
C LEU A 71 -8.62 12.61 -9.08
N PRO A 72 -8.47 13.79 -9.71
CA PRO A 72 -7.70 13.96 -10.96
C PRO A 72 -6.23 13.47 -10.84
N PRO A 73 -5.58 13.03 -11.95
CA PRO A 73 -5.89 13.40 -13.33
C PRO A 73 -6.81 12.45 -14.13
N ALA A 74 -7.22 11.29 -13.61
CA ALA A 74 -8.17 10.39 -14.26
C ALA A 74 -8.87 9.47 -13.24
N PRO A 75 -10.15 9.10 -13.43
CA PRO A 75 -10.80 8.09 -12.60
C PRO A 75 -10.03 6.78 -12.72
N ALA A 76 -9.81 6.10 -11.60
CA ALA A 76 -9.13 4.81 -11.62
C ALA A 76 -9.98 3.76 -12.36
N ALA A 77 -9.35 2.90 -13.16
CA ALA A 77 -10.00 1.78 -13.83
C ALA A 77 -10.67 0.78 -12.87
N ILE A 78 -10.25 0.77 -11.61
CA ILE A 78 -10.87 0.03 -10.51
C ILE A 78 -11.31 1.03 -9.46
N VAL A 79 -12.60 1.03 -9.13
CA VAL A 79 -13.22 1.94 -8.16
C VAL A 79 -13.80 1.16 -6.98
N VAL A 80 -13.90 1.80 -5.82
CA VAL A 80 -14.62 1.24 -4.67
C VAL A 80 -16.12 1.28 -4.95
N GLU A 81 -16.81 0.17 -4.70
CA GLU A 81 -18.26 0.09 -4.81
C GLU A 81 -18.91 0.66 -3.53
N GLY A 82 -19.83 1.62 -3.68
CA GLY A 82 -20.60 2.19 -2.57
C GLY A 82 -19.98 3.46 -1.98
N VAL A 83 -19.86 3.51 -0.65
CA VAL A 83 -19.50 4.74 0.08
C VAL A 83 -17.99 5.00 -0.01
N CYS A 84 -17.63 6.23 -0.41
CA CYS A 84 -16.25 6.67 -0.58
C CYS A 84 -15.45 6.67 0.73
N THR A 85 -16.13 6.74 1.88
CA THR A 85 -15.52 6.77 3.21
C THR A 85 -16.17 5.74 4.12
N ARG A 86 -15.36 4.94 4.81
CA ARG A 86 -15.79 3.90 5.73
C ARG A 86 -15.03 3.98 7.04
N ASN A 87 -15.76 4.10 8.15
CA ASN A 87 -15.19 3.94 9.49
C ASN A 87 -14.72 2.50 9.71
N LEU A 88 -13.44 2.33 10.04
CA LEU A 88 -12.87 1.04 10.45
C LEU A 88 -12.95 0.87 11.97
N GLY A 89 -13.06 1.97 12.71
CA GLY A 89 -13.18 1.99 14.16
C GLY A 89 -11.84 2.26 14.84
N THR A 90 -11.74 1.83 16.09
CA THR A 90 -10.60 2.13 16.96
C THR A 90 -9.57 1.02 16.94
N PHE A 91 -8.31 1.37 16.67
CA PHE A 91 -7.17 0.47 16.65
C PHE A 91 -6.28 0.75 17.85
N ARG A 92 -6.17 -0.22 18.74
CA ARG A 92 -5.23 -0.18 19.87
C ARG A 92 -3.78 -0.24 19.37
N PRO A 93 -2.81 0.23 20.17
CA PRO A 93 -1.40 0.05 19.86
C PRO A 93 -1.06 -1.40 19.52
N ASN A 94 -0.34 -1.64 18.43
CA ASN A 94 0.08 -2.95 17.94
C ASN A 94 -1.07 -3.93 17.63
N SER A 95 -2.26 -3.41 17.29
CA SER A 95 -3.40 -4.22 16.86
C SER A 95 -3.59 -4.18 15.35
N SER A 96 -4.18 -5.24 14.80
CA SER A 96 -4.52 -5.33 13.39
C SER A 96 -5.95 -5.84 13.17
N GLN A 97 -6.54 -5.45 12.05
CA GLN A 97 -7.86 -5.87 11.63
C GLN A 97 -7.90 -6.11 10.13
N SER A 98 -8.62 -7.15 9.73
CA SER A 98 -8.91 -7.41 8.33
C SER A 98 -10.11 -6.59 7.85
N VAL A 99 -9.97 -5.96 6.70
CA VAL A 99 -10.98 -5.11 6.07
C VAL A 99 -11.23 -5.63 4.67
N THR A 100 -12.47 -6.07 4.43
CA THR A 100 -12.96 -6.41 3.09
C THR A 100 -13.43 -5.15 2.39
N ILE A 101 -12.94 -4.92 1.18
CA ILE A 101 -13.30 -3.78 0.32
C ILE A 101 -13.92 -4.34 -0.94
N ARG A 102 -15.13 -3.90 -1.25
CA ARG A 102 -15.83 -4.27 -2.47
C ARG A 102 -15.53 -3.23 -3.55
N MET A 103 -15.20 -3.70 -4.75
CA MET A 103 -14.70 -2.89 -5.85
C MET A 103 -15.36 -3.28 -7.16
N LEU A 104 -15.27 -2.39 -8.14
CA LEU A 104 -15.80 -2.55 -9.49
C LEU A 104 -14.73 -2.13 -10.50
N ALA A 105 -14.55 -2.94 -11.55
CA ALA A 105 -13.70 -2.58 -12.68
C ALA A 105 -14.56 -1.90 -13.77
N ILE A 106 -14.11 -0.75 -14.24
CA ILE A 106 -14.79 0.07 -15.26
C ILE A 106 -14.05 0.12 -16.60
N GLU A 107 -12.82 -0.42 -16.65
CA GLU A 107 -12.04 -0.57 -17.88
C GLU A 107 -11.43 -1.98 -17.97
N THR A 108 -11.36 -2.55 -19.17
CA THR A 108 -10.72 -3.85 -19.43
C THR A 108 -9.19 -3.74 -19.49
N GLY A 109 -8.48 -4.84 -19.28
CA GLY A 109 -7.02 -4.90 -19.38
C GLY A 109 -6.33 -5.10 -18.02
N MET A 110 -5.01 -4.90 -17.98
CA MET A 110 -4.22 -5.04 -16.75
C MET A 110 -4.26 -3.75 -15.94
N HIS A 111 -4.82 -3.82 -14.73
CA HIS A 111 -5.06 -2.65 -13.88
C HIS A 111 -4.51 -2.86 -12.47
N ARG A 112 -4.06 -1.77 -11.86
CA ARG A 112 -3.47 -1.79 -10.52
C ARG A 112 -4.43 -1.17 -9.51
N VAL A 113 -4.68 -1.89 -8.42
CA VAL A 113 -5.50 -1.39 -7.30
C VAL A 113 -4.72 -0.31 -6.56
N THR A 114 -5.20 0.93 -6.66
CA THR A 114 -4.62 2.14 -6.08
C THR A 114 -5.73 3.09 -5.62
N GLY A 115 -5.38 4.26 -5.08
CA GLY A 115 -6.36 5.29 -4.76
C GLY A 115 -7.13 5.00 -3.47
N LEU A 116 -6.47 4.41 -2.48
CA LEU A 116 -7.01 4.26 -1.13
C LEU A 116 -6.17 5.11 -0.17
N GLN A 117 -6.82 5.65 0.85
CA GLN A 117 -6.21 6.42 1.93
C GLN A 117 -6.77 5.94 3.27
N LEU A 118 -5.93 5.94 4.31
CA LEU A 118 -6.37 5.81 5.69
C LEU A 118 -6.23 7.15 6.40
N ILE A 119 -7.29 7.60 7.04
CA ILE A 119 -7.31 8.85 7.80
C ILE A 119 -7.41 8.48 9.28
N ASP A 120 -6.45 8.91 10.09
CA ASP A 120 -6.60 8.89 11.53
C ASP A 120 -7.37 10.13 11.97
N VAL A 121 -8.60 9.93 12.42
CA VAL A 121 -9.53 11.00 12.81
C VAL A 121 -9.03 11.75 14.06
N LEU A 122 -8.25 11.09 14.93
CA LEU A 122 -7.75 11.72 16.15
C LEU A 122 -6.60 12.69 15.89
N SER A 123 -5.69 12.35 14.98
CA SER A 123 -4.51 13.14 14.65
C SER A 123 -4.63 13.93 13.34
N GLU A 124 -5.74 13.76 12.62
CA GLU A 124 -6.00 14.31 11.28
C GLU A 124 -4.92 13.93 10.24
N GLN A 125 -4.15 12.87 10.51
CA GLN A 125 -3.11 12.39 9.60
C GLN A 125 -3.72 11.54 8.48
N VAL A 126 -3.26 11.79 7.26
CA VAL A 126 -3.62 11.01 6.07
C VAL A 126 -2.46 10.10 5.69
N HIS A 127 -2.76 8.81 5.58
CA HIS A 127 -1.84 7.76 5.19
C HIS A 127 -2.22 7.24 3.80
N GLU A 128 -1.41 7.56 2.80
CA GLU A 128 -1.56 7.02 1.45
C GLU A 128 -1.33 5.51 1.43
N VAL A 129 -2.29 4.78 0.87
CA VAL A 129 -2.15 3.35 0.58
C VAL A 129 -1.45 3.21 -0.77
N GLY A 130 -0.35 2.46 -0.78
CA GLY A 130 0.34 2.14 -2.03
C GLY A 130 -0.48 1.21 -2.93
N SER A 131 0.14 0.77 -4.02
CA SER A 131 -0.42 -0.29 -4.87
C SER A 131 -0.65 -1.56 -4.06
N LEU A 132 -1.86 -2.11 -4.13
CA LEU A 132 -2.23 -3.33 -3.42
C LEU A 132 -2.08 -4.58 -4.30
N ALA A 133 -2.62 -4.58 -5.51
CA ALA A 133 -2.65 -5.74 -6.40
C ALA A 133 -2.68 -5.32 -7.87
N ASP A 134 -2.21 -6.21 -8.75
CA ASP A 134 -2.42 -6.15 -10.20
C ASP A 134 -3.54 -7.14 -10.56
N ILE A 135 -4.57 -6.66 -11.27
CA ILE A 135 -5.78 -7.42 -11.61
C ILE A 135 -6.00 -7.31 -13.11
N PHE A 136 -6.21 -8.45 -13.77
CA PHE A 136 -6.60 -8.49 -15.17
C PHE A 136 -8.12 -8.46 -15.31
N VAL A 137 -8.63 -7.42 -15.97
CA VAL A 137 -10.06 -7.21 -16.19
C VAL A 137 -10.44 -7.74 -17.57
N LEU A 138 -11.20 -8.82 -17.57
CA LEU A 138 -11.84 -9.41 -18.74
C LEU A 138 -13.01 -8.54 -19.22
N GLY A 139 -13.40 -8.68 -20.48
CA GLY A 139 -14.59 -8.03 -21.04
C GLY A 139 -15.89 -8.48 -20.38
N HIS A 140 -17.02 -8.04 -20.94
CA HIS A 140 -18.33 -8.48 -20.47
C HIS A 140 -18.45 -10.01 -20.46
N ARG A 141 -19.12 -10.52 -19.43
CA ARG A 141 -19.56 -11.92 -19.39
C ARG A 141 -20.71 -12.07 -20.38
N GLU A 142 -20.48 -12.78 -21.48
CA GLU A 142 -21.54 -13.21 -22.41
C GLU A 142 -22.51 -14.19 -21.74
#